data_AF-A0A6M1T4Y5-F1
#
_entry.id   AF-A0A6M1T4Y5-F1
#
_cell.length_a   1.000
_cell.length_b   1.000
_cell.length_c   1.000
_cell.angle_alpha   90.00
_cell.angle_beta   90.00
_cell.angle_gamma   90.00
#
_symmetry.space_group_name_H-M   'P 1'
#
loop_
_entity.id
_entity.type
_entity.pdbx_description
1 polymer ?
#
loop_
_entity_poly.entity_id
_entity_poly.type
_entity_poly.pdbx_seq_one_letter_code
_entity_poly.pdbx_strand_id
1 'polypeptide(L)'
;MSSDTIPKPSPPPPGLPPGEARVRGEIVEVGNQTNNQNSSFFKIKVNRVLGYGSSTPPVGTADTLLVNMGVADQNQFKIGKIVSAVISYRQLPGDSGNSSRWTLVTLEKDSN
;
A
#
# COMPACT_ATOMS: atom_id res chain seq x y z
N MET A 1 -12.65 25.38 -39.43
CA MET A 1 -12.11 24.01 -39.36
C MET A 1 -12.03 23.66 -37.88
N SER A 2 -12.97 22.85 -37.39
CA SER A 2 -13.06 22.48 -35.98
C SER A 2 -12.19 21.23 -35.77
N SER A 3 -11.11 21.37 -35.01
CA SER A 3 -10.20 20.27 -34.70
C SER A 3 -10.88 19.34 -33.70
N ASP A 4 -11.28 18.16 -34.18
CA ASP A 4 -11.84 17.07 -33.41
C ASP A 4 -10.71 16.33 -32.68
N THR A 5 -10.26 16.88 -31.55
CA THR A 5 -9.26 16.21 -30.69
C THR A 5 -9.98 15.25 -29.76
N ILE A 6 -10.10 14.00 -30.18
CA ILE A 6 -10.48 12.89 -29.29
C ILE A 6 -9.47 12.85 -28.13
N PRO A 7 -9.91 12.94 -26.87
CA PRO A 7 -9.00 12.84 -25.73
C PRO A 7 -8.34 11.46 -25.75
N LYS A 8 -7.01 11.46 -25.88
CA LYS A 8 -6.21 10.23 -25.87
C LYS A 8 -6.37 9.57 -24.50
N PRO A 9 -6.72 8.27 -24.42
CA PRO A 9 -6.85 7.60 -23.14
C PRO A 9 -5.51 7.65 -22.41
N SER A 10 -5.58 7.94 -21.11
CA SER A 10 -4.41 7.95 -20.22
C SER A 10 -3.68 6.60 -20.35
N PRO A 11 -2.33 6.59 -20.45
CA PRO A 11 -1.59 5.34 -20.48
C PRO A 11 -1.92 4.50 -19.23
N PRO A 12 -1.97 3.16 -19.36
CA PRO A 12 -2.20 2.31 -18.20
C PRO A 12 -1.10 2.59 -17.17
N PRO A 13 -1.42 2.58 -15.87
CA PRO A 13 -0.40 2.74 -14.86
C PRO A 13 0.70 1.69 -15.07
N PRO A 14 1.98 2.05 -14.83
CA PRO A 14 3.07 1.11 -14.94
C PRO A 14 2.79 -0.14 -14.09
N GLY A 15 3.14 -1.30 -14.64
CA GLY A 15 3.00 -2.57 -13.94
C GLY A 15 3.82 -2.58 -12.64
N LEU A 16 3.31 -3.25 -11.62
CA LEU A 16 3.98 -3.32 -10.32
C LEU A 16 5.18 -4.29 -10.37
N PRO A 17 6.28 -3.98 -9.67
CA PRO A 17 7.39 -4.90 -9.46
C PRO A 17 6.96 -6.22 -8.81
N PRO A 18 7.73 -7.31 -9.01
CA PRO A 18 7.43 -8.58 -8.36
C PRO A 18 7.39 -8.48 -6.83
N GLY A 19 6.39 -9.09 -6.19
CA GLY A 19 6.20 -9.02 -4.74
C GLY A 19 5.48 -7.76 -4.25
N GLU A 20 5.08 -6.85 -5.14
CA GLU A 20 4.32 -5.64 -4.78
C GLU A 20 2.83 -5.75 -5.13
N ALA A 21 1.99 -5.12 -4.32
CA ALA A 21 0.55 -4.97 -4.56
C ALA A 21 0.16 -3.50 -4.40
N ARG A 22 -0.76 -3.04 -5.25
CA ARG A 22 -1.39 -1.74 -5.11
C ARG A 22 -2.76 -1.95 -4.50
N VAL A 23 -2.95 -1.43 -3.30
CA VAL A 23 -4.19 -1.58 -2.52
C VAL A 23 -4.78 -0.22 -2.22
N ARG A 24 -6.11 -0.17 -2.21
CA ARG A 24 -6.87 0.96 -1.69
C ARG A 24 -7.62 0.50 -0.46
N GLY A 25 -7.47 1.21 0.64
CA GLY A 25 -8.05 0.80 1.90
C GLY A 25 -8.10 1.91 2.92
N GLU A 26 -8.78 1.63 4.03
CA GLU A 26 -8.96 2.54 5.14
C GLU A 26 -7.94 2.23 6.24
N ILE A 27 -7.27 3.27 6.74
CA ILE A 27 -6.36 3.13 7.88
C ILE A 27 -7.19 2.92 9.14
N VAL A 28 -7.02 1.78 9.81
CA VAL A 28 -7.76 1.44 11.04
C VAL A 28 -6.92 1.58 12.30
N GLU A 29 -5.60 1.56 12.19
CA GLU A 29 -4.67 1.69 13.31
C GLU A 29 -3.35 2.30 12.85
N VAL A 30 -2.72 3.12 13.69
CA VAL A 30 -1.36 3.64 13.48
C VAL A 30 -0.61 3.49 14.80
N GLY A 31 0.61 2.96 14.75
CA GLY A 31 1.40 2.68 15.95
C GLY A 31 2.90 2.69 15.72
N ASN A 32 3.64 2.62 16.81
CA ASN A 32 5.10 2.50 16.85
C ASN A 32 5.46 1.08 17.28
N GLN A 33 6.43 0.45 16.62
CA GLN A 33 6.97 -0.81 17.12
C GLN A 33 7.79 -0.55 18.39
N THR A 34 7.37 -1.15 19.50
CA THR A 34 7.92 -0.94 20.84
C THR A 34 9.39 -1.33 20.98
N ASN A 35 9.90 -2.20 20.10
CA ASN A 35 11.28 -2.73 20.15
C ASN A 35 12.25 -2.06 19.17
N ASN A 36 11.79 -1.19 18.28
CA ASN A 36 12.65 -0.52 17.32
C ASN A 36 12.17 0.93 17.19
N GLN A 37 12.84 1.84 17.89
CA GLN A 37 12.40 3.22 18.13
C GLN A 37 12.18 4.07 16.85
N ASN A 38 12.50 3.54 15.67
CA ASN A 38 12.34 4.20 14.37
C ASN A 38 11.41 3.45 13.39
N SER A 39 10.70 2.40 13.82
CA SER A 39 9.79 1.65 12.95
C SER A 39 8.34 1.95 13.28
N SER A 40 7.71 2.75 12.43
CA SER A 40 6.28 3.00 12.49
C SER A 40 5.50 1.96 11.68
N PHE A 41 4.27 1.64 12.09
CA PHE A 41 3.37 0.77 11.34
C PHE A 41 1.96 1.34 11.29
N PHE A 42 1.18 0.90 10.31
CA PHE A 42 -0.26 1.11 10.26
C PHE A 42 -0.96 -0.18 9.86
N LYS A 43 -2.21 -0.32 10.31
CA LYS A 43 -3.11 -1.34 9.78
C LYS A 43 -4.04 -0.70 8.77
N ILE A 44 -4.13 -1.32 7.60
CA ILE A 44 -5.05 -0.93 6.54
C ILE A 44 -6.06 -2.03 6.29
N LYS A 45 -7.34 -1.69 6.34
CA LYS A 45 -8.42 -2.55 5.87
C LYS A 45 -8.54 -2.37 4.36
N VAL A 46 -8.22 -3.42 3.61
CA VAL A 46 -8.21 -3.38 2.14
C VAL A 46 -9.65 -3.32 1.63
N ASN A 47 -10.02 -2.23 0.97
CA ASN A 47 -11.33 -2.10 0.33
C ASN A 47 -11.30 -2.67 -1.09
N ARG A 48 -10.19 -2.43 -1.81
CA ARG A 48 -10.00 -2.87 -3.18
C ARG A 48 -8.53 -3.08 -3.48
N VAL A 49 -8.20 -4.15 -4.20
CA VAL A 49 -6.89 -4.32 -4.80
C VAL A 49 -6.93 -3.78 -6.23
N LEU A 50 -6.01 -2.87 -6.54
CA LEU A 50 -5.92 -2.17 -7.82
C LEU A 50 -4.94 -2.84 -8.78
N GLY A 51 -3.99 -3.61 -8.27
CA GLY A 51 -3.06 -4.37 -9.08
C GLY A 51 -2.12 -5.23 -8.26
N TYR A 52 -1.55 -6.23 -8.92
CA TYR A 52 -0.50 -7.10 -8.39
C TYR A 52 0.70 -7.10 -9.32
N GLY A 53 1.88 -7.09 -8.73
CA GLY A 53 3.09 -7.55 -9.38
C GLY A 53 3.12 -9.08 -9.46
N SER A 54 4.04 -9.60 -10.27
CA SER A 54 4.28 -11.05 -10.33
C SER A 54 4.80 -11.57 -8.98
N SER A 55 4.52 -12.82 -8.63
CA SER A 55 4.98 -13.43 -7.37
C SER A 55 4.54 -12.70 -6.08
N THR A 56 3.57 -11.80 -6.16
CA THR A 56 2.98 -11.16 -4.99
C THR A 56 1.95 -12.09 -4.34
N PRO A 57 2.01 -12.31 -3.01
CA PRO A 57 0.99 -13.08 -2.32
C PRO A 57 -0.41 -12.47 -2.50
N PRO A 58 -1.47 -13.29 -2.60
CA PRO A 58 -2.82 -12.78 -2.71
C PRO A 58 -3.22 -12.00 -1.45
N VAL A 59 -3.84 -10.85 -1.67
CA VAL A 59 -4.46 -10.00 -0.64
C VAL A 59 -5.97 -10.03 -0.83
N GLY A 60 -6.70 -10.44 0.21
CA GLY A 60 -8.15 -10.45 0.19
C GLY A 60 -8.74 -9.05 0.27
N THR A 61 -9.86 -8.84 -0.41
CA THR A 61 -10.73 -7.70 -0.11
C THR A 61 -11.34 -7.89 1.28
N ALA A 62 -11.33 -6.84 2.10
CA ALA A 62 -11.62 -6.81 3.53
C ALA A 62 -10.53 -7.34 4.47
N ASP A 63 -9.39 -7.81 3.94
CA ASP A 63 -8.26 -8.17 4.80
C ASP A 63 -7.71 -6.94 5.51
N THR A 64 -7.33 -7.11 6.77
CA THR A 64 -6.61 -6.10 7.53
C THR A 64 -5.12 -6.43 7.47
N LEU A 65 -4.37 -5.62 6.74
CA LEU A 65 -2.93 -5.79 6.58
C LEU A 65 -2.19 -4.88 7.55
N LEU A 66 -1.23 -5.43 8.27
CA LEU A 66 -0.25 -4.66 9.01
C LEU A 66 0.90 -4.30 8.05
N VAL A 67 1.09 -3.00 7.83
CA VAL A 67 2.08 -2.44 6.91
C VAL A 67 3.10 -1.62 7.69
N ASN A 68 4.38 -1.96 7.54
CA ASN A 68 5.48 -1.19 8.09
C ASN A 68 5.73 0.07 7.24
N MET A 69 5.82 1.23 7.87
CA MET A 69 6.07 2.52 7.20
C MET A 69 7.57 2.87 7.17
N GLY A 70 8.39 2.15 7.93
CA GLY A 70 9.77 2.56 8.19
C GLY A 70 9.80 3.93 8.85
N VAL A 71 10.64 4.83 8.31
CA VAL A 71 10.82 6.23 8.77
C VAL A 71 9.84 7.19 8.08
N ALA A 72 8.83 6.69 7.37
CA ALA A 72 7.87 7.57 6.69
C ALA A 72 7.03 8.39 7.70
N ASP A 73 6.66 9.58 7.26
CA ASP A 73 6.02 10.61 8.08
C ASP A 73 4.62 10.17 8.53
N GLN A 74 4.49 9.79 9.82
CA GLN A 74 3.23 9.36 10.43
C GLN A 74 2.10 10.36 10.25
N ASN A 75 2.41 11.64 10.09
CA ASN A 75 1.43 12.71 9.95
C ASN A 75 0.50 12.52 8.74
N GLN A 76 0.93 11.74 7.73
CA GLN A 76 0.14 11.45 6.54
C GLN A 76 -0.93 10.36 6.75
N PHE A 77 -0.79 9.56 7.82
CA PHE A 77 -1.61 8.40 8.15
C PHE A 77 -2.53 8.74 9.32
N LYS A 78 -3.82 8.94 9.02
CA LYS A 78 -4.86 9.19 10.02
C LYS A 78 -5.85 8.04 10.00
N ILE A 79 -6.26 7.58 11.17
CA ILE A 79 -7.31 6.56 11.31
C ILE A 79 -8.58 7.09 10.64
N GLY A 80 -9.27 6.23 9.88
CA GLY A 80 -10.46 6.56 9.08
C GLY A 80 -10.16 7.14 7.69
N LYS A 81 -8.89 7.41 7.37
CA LYS A 81 -8.50 7.93 6.06
C LYS A 81 -8.41 6.80 5.04
N ILE A 82 -9.07 6.97 3.90
CA ILE A 82 -8.88 6.10 2.73
C ILE A 82 -7.60 6.53 2.02
N VAL A 83 -6.72 5.57 1.75
CA VAL A 83 -5.47 5.79 1.02
C VAL A 83 -5.30 4.72 -0.06
N SER A 84 -4.64 5.13 -1.14
CA SER A 84 -4.10 4.22 -2.16
C SER A 84 -2.60 4.04 -1.86
N ALA A 85 -2.17 2.81 -1.66
CA ALA A 85 -0.81 2.48 -1.26
C ALA A 85 -0.24 1.35 -2.11
N VAL A 86 1.04 1.47 -2.45
CA VAL A 86 1.84 0.35 -2.96
C VAL A 86 2.55 -0.29 -1.79
N ILE A 87 2.30 -1.57 -1.58
CA ILE A 87 2.87 -2.38 -0.51
C ILE A 87 3.75 -3.48 -1.11
N SER A 88 4.89 -3.75 -0.49
CA SER A 88 5.81 -4.81 -0.88
C SER A 88 5.79 -5.91 0.16
N TYR A 89 5.71 -7.15 -0.29
CA TYR A 89 5.89 -8.33 0.53
C TYR A 89 7.38 -8.68 0.60
N ARG A 90 7.97 -8.63 1.79
CA ARG A 90 9.32 -9.15 2.03
C ARG A 90 9.28 -10.21 3.12
N GLN A 91 9.82 -11.39 2.83
CA GLN A 91 10.17 -12.34 3.88
C GLN A 91 11.40 -11.80 4.61
N LEU A 92 11.20 -11.30 5.82
CA LEU A 92 12.32 -10.99 6.70
C LEU A 92 12.95 -12.31 7.16
N PRO A 93 14.28 -12.50 7.00
CA PRO A 93 14.95 -13.70 7.49
C PRO A 93 14.83 -13.77 9.02
N GLY A 94 14.29 -14.89 9.52
CA GLY A 94 14.10 -15.14 10.96
C GLY A 94 12.67 -14.97 11.48
N ASP A 95 11.70 -14.65 10.63
CA ASP A 95 10.32 -14.41 11.05
C ASP A 95 9.51 -15.73 11.17
N SER A 96 9.51 -16.32 12.37
CA SER A 96 8.71 -17.50 12.72
C SER A 96 7.32 -17.12 13.24
N GLY A 97 6.56 -16.35 12.46
CA GLY A 97 5.11 -16.24 12.65
C GLY A 97 4.56 -14.82 12.72
N ASN A 98 3.51 -14.60 11.92
CA ASN A 98 2.52 -13.51 11.97
C ASN A 98 2.99 -12.05 12.05
N SER A 99 4.29 -11.76 12.01
CA SER A 99 4.80 -10.40 12.11
C SER A 99 4.89 -9.76 10.72
N SER A 100 4.13 -8.68 10.53
CA SER A 100 4.28 -7.61 9.53
C SER A 100 5.09 -7.92 8.26
N ARG A 101 4.53 -8.70 7.34
CA ARG A 101 5.19 -9.06 6.06
C ARG A 101 5.13 -7.99 4.99
N TRP A 102 4.27 -6.99 5.18
CA TRP A 102 4.02 -5.92 4.22
C TRP A 102 4.75 -4.66 4.65
N THR A 103 5.42 -4.02 3.69
CA THR A 103 6.10 -2.74 3.88
C THR A 103 5.54 -1.74 2.87
N LEU A 104 5.32 -0.52 3.32
CA LEU A 104 4.89 0.57 2.45
C LEU A 104 6.04 0.95 1.51
N VAL A 105 5.77 0.92 0.21
CA VAL A 105 6.68 1.43 -0.82
C VAL A 105 6.36 2.89 -1.11
N THR A 106 5.09 3.21 -1.33
CA THR A 106 4.65 4.56 -1.70
C THR A 106 3.17 4.74 -1.39
N LEU A 107 2.80 5.95 -0.98
CA LEU A 107 1.42 6.43 -0.99
C LEU A 107 1.13 7.10 -2.32
N GLU A 108 0.09 6.64 -3.01
CA GLU A 108 -0.39 7.28 -4.21
C GLU A 108 -1.35 8.39 -3.82
N LYS A 109 -1.11 9.60 -4.31
CA LYS A 109 -2.09 10.68 -4.17
C LYS A 109 -3.30 10.31 -5.01
N ASP A 110 -4.47 10.26 -4.39
CA ASP A 110 -5.72 10.26 -5.15
C ASP A 110 -5.71 11.50 -6.04
N SER A 111 -5.65 11.29 -7.35
CA SER A 111 -5.79 12.37 -8.33
C SER A 111 -7.25 12.77 -8.29
N ASN A 112 -7.54 13.91 -7.68
CA ASN A 112 -8.86 14.54 -7.65
C ASN A 112 -9.13 15.25 -8.98
#